data_AF-A0A0L0STW3-F1
#
_entry.id   AF-A0A0L0STW3-F1
#
_cell.length_a   1.000
_cell.length_b   1.000
_cell.length_c   1.000
_cell.angle_alpha   90.00
_cell.angle_beta   90.00
_cell.angle_gamma   90.00
#
_symmetry.space_group_name_H-M   'P 1'
#
loop_
_entity.id
_entity.type
_entity.pdbx_description
1 polymer ?
#
loop_
_entity_poly.entity_id
_entity_poly.type
_entity_poly.pdbx_seq_one_letter_code
_entity_poly.pdbx_strand_id
1 'polypeptide(L)'
;MKEGELSSAYRPRSGHKLHFHYDIDFAKNPKSYLDASITQLFYTNNALHDLFYAYGFTENAGNFQADNFGRGGVAGDPVIAFAQDGSGYNNANFATPPDGKNGKMRMYVWNTVVPNRDGDLENGIVIHEFGHGVSNRLTGGPHNSGCLAWGESGGMGEGWGDVWATIFRHRTADRAHRDYGPWHMGKYANGGSTGIRKYPYSPDVDVNPSTYSFLNHQGYWGVHAKGEVWAAILLEVYWNLIDELGWTSDWKSASVDKGNTLFNQLIVDGLTMQPCRPTFLDARSAILQAEAVLTGGKHACAIWRGFAKRGLGVDAQRIPGKNPWDDDNRIDGFSVPEECRP
;
A
#
# COMPACT_ATOMS: atom_id res chain seq x y z
N MET A 1 11.96 -3.57 21.72
CA MET A 1 11.66 -2.85 22.97
C MET A 1 10.68 -3.68 23.77
N LYS A 2 10.88 -3.78 25.09
CA LYS A 2 9.94 -4.48 25.98
C LYS A 2 8.77 -3.54 26.29
N GLU A 3 7.62 -4.08 26.66
CA GLU A 3 6.38 -3.34 26.93
C GLU A 3 6.54 -2.16 27.92
N GLY A 4 7.46 -2.27 28.89
CA GLY A 4 7.80 -1.18 29.83
C GLY A 4 8.54 0.02 29.24
N GLU A 5 9.18 -0.09 28.07
CA GLU A 5 9.85 1.04 27.40
C GLU A 5 8.85 1.92 26.63
N LEU A 6 7.70 1.37 26.23
CA LEU A 6 6.62 2.12 25.55
C LEU A 6 5.89 3.08 26.49
N SER A 7 5.74 2.71 27.76
CA SER A 7 5.14 3.58 28.78
C SER A 7 5.99 4.80 29.11
N SER A 8 7.31 4.73 28.89
CA SER A 8 8.24 5.85 29.10
C SER A 8 8.46 6.73 27.87
N ALA A 9 8.03 6.29 26.68
CA ALA A 9 8.18 7.08 25.46
C ALA A 9 7.31 8.35 25.50
N TYR A 10 7.90 9.48 25.11
CA TYR A 10 7.20 10.75 25.06
C TYR A 10 6.03 10.70 24.07
N ARG A 11 4.90 11.25 24.49
CA ARG A 11 3.73 11.53 23.65
C ARG A 11 3.02 12.77 24.21
N PRO A 12 2.49 13.66 23.35
CA PRO A 12 1.77 14.83 23.82
C PRO A 12 0.56 14.42 24.66
N ARG A 13 0.27 15.18 25.71
CA ARG A 13 -0.91 15.00 26.57
C ARG A 13 -1.71 16.30 26.60
N SER A 14 -3.00 16.25 26.27
CA SER A 14 -3.89 17.43 26.23
C SER A 14 -4.87 17.52 27.40
N GLY A 15 -4.68 16.70 28.44
CA GLY A 15 -5.54 16.65 29.62
C GLY A 15 -6.98 16.23 29.30
N HIS A 16 -7.94 16.60 30.16
CA HIS A 16 -9.33 16.17 30.04
C HIS A 16 -10.08 16.72 28.82
N LYS A 17 -9.58 17.80 28.20
CA LYS A 17 -10.28 18.44 27.07
C LYS A 17 -9.99 17.76 25.73
N LEU A 18 -8.97 16.89 25.65
CA LEU A 18 -8.60 16.15 24.43
C LEU A 18 -8.30 17.04 23.19
N HIS A 19 -7.81 18.27 23.40
CA HIS A 19 -7.40 19.16 22.30
C HIS A 19 -5.96 18.88 21.87
N PHE A 20 -5.77 18.16 20.77
CA PHE A 20 -4.46 17.85 20.19
C PHE A 20 -4.17 18.75 18.98
N HIS A 21 -4.12 20.07 19.21
CA HIS A 21 -3.79 21.06 18.17
C HIS A 21 -2.42 21.65 18.49
N TYR A 22 -1.46 21.47 17.58
CA TYR A 22 -0.08 21.89 17.75
C TYR A 22 0.38 22.63 16.49
N ASP A 23 1.03 23.77 16.67
CA ASP A 23 1.54 24.57 15.55
C ASP A 23 2.71 23.88 14.86
N ILE A 24 2.81 24.07 13.54
CA ILE A 24 3.92 23.59 12.73
C ILE A 24 4.60 24.79 12.09
N ASP A 25 5.92 24.86 12.23
CA ASP A 25 6.78 25.85 11.58
C ASP A 25 7.77 25.13 10.67
N PHE A 26 7.43 25.04 9.38
CA PHE A 26 8.26 24.35 8.38
C PHE A 26 9.60 25.04 8.10
N ALA A 27 9.85 26.25 8.64
CA ALA A 27 11.16 26.89 8.60
C ALA A 27 12.12 26.37 9.69
N LYS A 28 11.63 25.54 10.62
CA LYS A 28 12.42 24.91 11.69
C LYS A 28 12.64 23.42 11.46
N ASN A 29 13.61 22.85 12.17
CA ASN A 29 13.86 21.41 12.15
C ASN A 29 12.68 20.62 12.77
N PRO A 30 12.44 19.37 12.30
CA PRO A 30 11.33 18.52 12.75
C PRO A 30 11.14 18.40 14.24
N LYS A 31 12.23 18.37 15.00
CA LYS A 31 12.19 18.26 16.46
C LYS A 31 11.37 19.38 17.13
N SER A 32 11.30 20.56 16.51
CA SER A 32 10.56 21.72 17.05
C SER A 32 9.03 21.57 17.01
N TYR A 33 8.51 20.64 16.20
CA TYR A 33 7.07 20.38 16.04
C TYR A 33 6.74 18.88 16.26
N LEU A 34 7.49 18.21 17.14
CA LEU A 34 7.33 16.80 17.45
C LEU A 34 5.90 16.44 17.91
N ASP A 35 5.23 17.30 18.67
CA ASP A 35 3.86 17.06 19.13
C ASP A 35 2.86 16.97 17.97
N ALA A 36 3.01 17.85 16.98
CA ALA A 36 2.19 17.83 15.77
C ALA A 36 2.47 16.57 14.94
N SER A 37 3.75 16.19 14.83
CA SER A 37 4.20 14.98 14.12
C SER A 37 3.62 13.70 14.73
N ILE A 38 3.74 13.53 16.06
CA ILE A 38 3.15 12.38 16.78
C ILE A 38 1.63 12.35 16.61
N THR A 39 0.97 13.51 16.70
CA THR A 39 -0.49 13.62 16.55
C THR A 39 -0.95 13.27 15.14
N GLN A 40 -0.23 13.73 14.11
CA GLN A 40 -0.52 13.41 12.71
C GLN A 40 -0.32 11.92 12.42
N LEU A 41 0.78 11.33 12.92
CA LEU A 41 1.05 9.89 12.79
C LEU A 41 -0.06 9.06 13.44
N PHE A 42 -0.48 9.45 14.65
CA PHE A 42 -1.58 8.80 15.36
C PHE A 42 -2.89 8.91 14.58
N TYR A 43 -3.25 10.10 14.10
CA TYR A 43 -4.46 10.31 13.31
C TYR A 43 -4.47 9.43 12.06
N THR A 44 -3.39 9.44 11.28
CA THR A 44 -3.33 8.70 10.01
C THR A 44 -3.39 7.18 10.23
N ASN A 45 -2.69 6.63 11.23
CA ASN A 45 -2.76 5.21 11.57
C ASN A 45 -4.18 4.77 11.99
N ASN A 46 -4.86 5.56 12.83
CA ASN A 46 -6.23 5.22 13.27
C ASN A 46 -7.24 5.37 12.13
N ALA A 47 -7.08 6.38 11.27
CA ALA A 47 -7.93 6.53 10.09
C ALA A 47 -7.76 5.35 9.12
N LEU A 48 -6.54 4.83 8.96
CA LEU A 48 -6.25 3.65 8.14
C LEU A 48 -6.77 2.37 8.77
N HIS A 49 -6.63 2.21 10.08
CA HIS A 49 -7.26 1.10 10.82
C HIS A 49 -8.74 1.03 10.50
N ASP A 50 -9.49 2.11 10.72
CA ASP A 50 -10.94 2.13 10.46
C ASP A 50 -11.27 1.92 8.99
N LEU A 51 -10.45 2.46 8.08
CA LEU A 51 -10.63 2.28 6.65
C LEU A 51 -10.53 0.81 6.30
N PHE A 52 -9.42 0.15 6.61
CA PHE A 52 -9.23 -1.27 6.28
C PHE A 52 -10.17 -2.20 7.05
N TYR A 53 -10.59 -1.83 8.26
CA TYR A 53 -11.64 -2.54 8.99
C TYR A 53 -12.94 -2.62 8.17
N ALA A 54 -13.33 -1.52 7.52
CA ALA A 54 -14.53 -1.49 6.67
C ALA A 54 -14.42 -2.41 5.43
N TYR A 55 -13.20 -2.74 4.99
CA TYR A 55 -12.93 -3.65 3.88
C TYR A 55 -12.64 -5.10 4.31
N GLY A 56 -12.82 -5.42 5.60
CA GLY A 56 -12.70 -6.79 6.10
C GLY A 56 -11.39 -7.12 6.81
N PHE A 57 -10.46 -6.16 6.97
CA PHE A 57 -9.30 -6.32 7.86
C PHE A 57 -9.71 -6.15 9.33
N THR A 58 -10.48 -7.13 9.79
CA THR A 58 -11.07 -7.25 11.12
C THR A 58 -10.20 -8.10 12.04
N GLU A 59 -10.64 -8.32 13.27
CA GLU A 59 -9.88 -9.08 14.27
C GLU A 59 -9.56 -10.50 13.79
N ASN A 60 -10.53 -11.22 13.20
CA ASN A 60 -10.29 -12.56 12.66
C ASN A 60 -9.34 -12.58 11.45
N ALA A 61 -9.24 -11.46 10.72
CA ALA A 61 -8.29 -11.30 9.63
C ALA A 61 -6.89 -10.89 10.14
N GLY A 62 -6.69 -10.81 11.46
CA GLY A 62 -5.44 -10.43 12.11
C GLY A 62 -5.12 -8.96 11.93
N ASN A 63 -6.09 -8.09 12.22
CA ASN A 63 -5.83 -6.65 12.33
C ASN A 63 -4.99 -6.30 13.58
N PHE A 64 -4.69 -5.02 13.78
CA PHE A 64 -3.84 -4.57 14.88
C PHE A 64 -4.67 -3.88 15.96
N GLN A 65 -4.98 -4.60 17.04
CA GLN A 65 -5.84 -4.10 18.12
C GLN A 65 -5.32 -4.53 19.50
N ALA A 66 -5.34 -3.60 20.45
CA ALA A 66 -5.03 -3.92 21.85
C ALA A 66 -6.09 -4.83 22.48
N ASP A 67 -7.36 -4.59 22.15
CA ASP A 67 -8.50 -5.39 22.57
C ASP A 67 -9.37 -5.69 21.34
N ASN A 68 -9.78 -6.95 21.21
CA ASN A 68 -10.63 -7.44 20.13
C ASN A 68 -12.11 -7.49 20.52
N PHE A 69 -12.44 -7.14 21.77
CA PHE A 69 -13.81 -7.09 22.29
C PHE A 69 -14.58 -8.41 22.11
N GLY A 70 -13.85 -9.54 22.14
CA GLY A 70 -14.42 -10.87 21.92
C GLY A 70 -14.82 -11.18 20.47
N ARG A 71 -14.40 -10.40 19.47
CA ARG A 71 -14.74 -10.61 18.05
C ARG A 71 -13.85 -11.62 17.31
N GLY A 72 -12.88 -12.22 18.02
CA GLY A 72 -11.97 -13.23 17.51
C GLY A 72 -10.55 -12.69 17.26
N GLY A 73 -9.74 -13.39 16.46
CA GLY A 73 -8.32 -13.09 16.28
C GLY A 73 -7.49 -13.20 17.57
N VAL A 74 -6.25 -12.70 17.54
CA VAL A 74 -5.36 -12.61 18.71
C VAL A 74 -5.09 -11.15 19.07
N ALA A 75 -5.70 -10.67 20.14
CA ALA A 75 -5.54 -9.29 20.63
C ALA A 75 -4.14 -9.01 21.20
N GLY A 76 -3.93 -7.77 21.66
CA GLY A 76 -2.71 -7.35 22.34
C GLY A 76 -1.62 -6.87 21.39
N ASP A 77 -1.99 -6.53 20.16
CA ASP A 77 -1.04 -6.23 19.09
C ASP A 77 -1.24 -4.88 18.37
N PRO A 78 -1.54 -3.78 19.10
CA PRO A 78 -1.68 -2.48 18.46
C PRO A 78 -0.40 -2.09 17.72
N VAL A 79 -0.54 -1.30 16.66
CA VAL A 79 0.61 -0.71 15.97
C VAL A 79 1.36 0.21 16.94
N ILE A 80 2.66 -0.04 17.08
CA ILE A 80 3.58 0.86 17.76
C ILE A 80 4.23 1.74 16.69
N ALA A 81 3.84 3.02 16.65
CA ALA A 81 4.33 3.98 15.67
C ALA A 81 5.29 5.00 16.31
N PHE A 82 6.53 5.06 15.80
CA PHE A 82 7.56 6.00 16.25
C PHE A 82 7.69 7.16 15.26
N ALA A 83 7.30 8.35 15.70
CA ALA A 83 7.54 9.59 14.96
C ALA A 83 8.99 10.05 15.14
N GLN A 84 9.61 10.54 14.06
CA GLN A 84 10.99 11.04 14.03
C GLN A 84 11.99 10.07 14.70
N ASP A 85 11.84 8.76 14.46
CA ASP A 85 12.67 7.72 15.07
C ASP A 85 14.15 7.94 14.72
N GLY A 86 15.00 7.99 15.74
CA GLY A 86 16.42 8.33 15.60
C GLY A 86 17.30 7.21 15.05
N SER A 87 16.75 6.04 14.71
CA SER A 87 17.53 4.92 14.16
C SER A 87 17.86 5.07 12.67
N GLY A 88 17.35 6.10 11.99
CA GLY A 88 17.66 6.36 10.57
C GLY A 88 17.23 7.74 10.07
N TYR A 89 17.53 7.98 8.80
CA TYR A 89 17.07 9.14 8.01
C TYR A 89 16.64 8.67 6.62
N ASN A 90 15.88 9.50 5.90
CA ASN A 90 15.53 9.31 4.48
C ASN A 90 14.85 7.97 4.15
N ASN A 91 14.05 7.45 5.08
CA ASN A 91 13.36 6.19 4.92
C ASN A 91 12.16 6.10 5.89
N ALA A 92 11.46 4.98 5.89
CA ALA A 92 10.60 4.52 6.96
C ALA A 92 10.66 2.97 6.98
N ASN A 93 9.89 2.31 7.85
CA ASN A 93 9.66 0.86 7.78
C ASN A 93 8.54 0.44 8.71
N PHE A 94 7.93 -0.70 8.38
CA PHE A 94 6.97 -1.40 9.20
C PHE A 94 7.38 -2.86 9.40
N ALA A 95 7.55 -3.28 10.65
CA ALA A 95 7.69 -4.70 10.97
C ALA A 95 6.32 -5.31 11.25
N THR A 96 5.98 -6.37 10.50
CA THR A 96 4.72 -7.10 10.65
C THR A 96 4.99 -8.50 11.20
N PRO A 97 5.04 -8.70 12.52
CA PRO A 97 5.02 -10.05 13.07
C PRO A 97 3.62 -10.68 12.94
N PRO A 98 3.50 -12.00 13.14
CA PRO A 98 2.21 -12.68 13.16
C PRO A 98 1.23 -12.09 14.18
N ASP A 99 -0.06 -12.37 13.98
CA ASP A 99 -1.17 -11.93 14.84
C ASP A 99 -0.91 -12.17 16.34
N GLY A 100 -1.31 -11.20 17.16
CA GLY A 100 -0.99 -11.17 18.59
C GLY A 100 0.39 -10.60 18.95
N LYS A 101 1.13 -10.07 17.98
CA LYS A 101 2.37 -9.31 18.21
C LYS A 101 2.31 -7.96 17.52
N ASN A 102 2.74 -6.92 18.21
CA ASN A 102 2.64 -5.54 17.72
C ASN A 102 3.32 -5.34 16.36
N GLY A 103 2.58 -4.76 15.41
CA GLY A 103 3.19 -4.09 14.28
C GLY A 103 4.08 -2.94 14.76
N LYS A 104 5.23 -2.72 14.12
CA LYS A 104 6.16 -1.66 14.50
C LYS A 104 6.47 -0.74 13.33
N MET A 105 5.88 0.45 13.32
CA MET A 105 6.14 1.50 12.33
C MET A 105 7.22 2.45 12.85
N ARG A 106 8.24 2.73 12.04
CA ARG A 106 9.26 3.74 12.33
C ARG A 106 9.30 4.74 11.19
N MET A 107 8.90 5.97 11.49
CA MET A 107 8.97 7.10 10.57
C MET A 107 10.25 7.88 10.85
N TYR A 108 10.95 8.30 9.80
CA TYR A 108 12.20 9.03 9.95
C TYR A 108 12.13 10.45 9.42
N VAL A 109 13.04 11.27 9.94
CA VAL A 109 13.35 12.58 9.39
C VAL A 109 14.13 12.40 8.08
N TRP A 110 13.90 13.30 7.13
CA TRP A 110 14.59 13.35 5.84
C TRP A 110 15.52 14.55 5.79
N ASN A 111 16.82 14.29 5.60
CA ASN A 111 17.89 15.30 5.61
C ASN A 111 18.40 15.62 4.18
N THR A 112 17.50 15.53 3.19
CA THR A 112 17.77 15.83 1.78
C THR A 112 17.77 17.33 1.46
N VAL A 113 17.22 18.16 2.36
CA VAL A 113 17.10 19.62 2.26
C VAL A 113 17.24 20.27 3.65
N VAL A 114 17.44 21.59 3.69
CA VAL A 114 17.52 22.38 4.92
C VAL A 114 16.39 23.41 4.98
N PRO A 115 15.61 23.49 6.07
CA PRO A 115 15.57 22.54 7.20
C PRO A 115 15.14 21.14 6.74
N ASN A 116 15.50 20.12 7.54
CA ASN A 116 15.10 18.73 7.28
C ASN A 116 13.56 18.62 7.19
N ARG A 117 13.06 17.66 6.40
CA ARG A 117 11.62 17.39 6.29
C ARG A 117 11.21 16.22 7.15
N ASP A 118 10.00 16.27 7.67
CA ASP A 118 9.47 15.22 8.54
C ASP A 118 8.67 14.20 7.73
N GLY A 119 9.11 12.93 7.73
CA GLY A 119 8.43 11.84 7.02
C GLY A 119 7.03 11.56 7.57
N ASP A 120 6.81 11.83 8.85
CA ASP A 120 5.50 11.72 9.53
C ASP A 120 4.42 12.63 8.93
N LEU A 121 4.84 13.73 8.28
CA LEU A 121 3.93 14.70 7.65
C LEU A 121 3.66 14.40 6.16
N GLU A 122 4.29 13.36 5.59
CA GLU A 122 3.91 12.84 4.28
C GLU A 122 3.06 11.58 4.41
N ASN A 123 1.74 11.76 4.39
CA ASN A 123 0.77 10.67 4.54
C ASN A 123 1.01 9.50 3.57
N GLY A 124 1.58 9.74 2.38
CA GLY A 124 1.92 8.66 1.45
C GLY A 124 2.91 7.65 2.04
N ILE A 125 3.89 8.10 2.83
CA ILE A 125 4.85 7.21 3.50
C ILE A 125 4.13 6.43 4.61
N VAL A 126 3.35 7.11 5.47
CA VAL A 126 2.60 6.44 6.55
C VAL A 126 1.63 5.38 6.01
N ILE A 127 0.91 5.70 4.93
CA ILE A 127 -0.02 4.77 4.27
C ILE A 127 0.73 3.56 3.70
N HIS A 128 1.87 3.80 3.04
CA HIS A 128 2.72 2.73 2.51
C HIS A 128 3.16 1.76 3.63
N GLU A 129 3.67 2.30 4.73
CA GLU A 129 4.12 1.49 5.87
C GLU A 129 2.96 0.71 6.51
N PHE A 130 1.79 1.31 6.67
CA PHE A 130 0.61 0.58 7.15
C PHE A 130 0.18 -0.52 6.16
N GLY A 131 0.35 -0.27 4.87
CA GLY A 131 0.11 -1.23 3.80
C GLY A 131 0.95 -2.50 3.92
N HIS A 132 2.20 -2.42 4.40
CA HIS A 132 2.98 -3.61 4.76
C HIS A 132 2.34 -4.42 5.89
N GLY A 133 1.74 -3.75 6.88
CA GLY A 133 0.97 -4.38 7.95
C GLY A 133 -0.20 -5.20 7.41
N VAL A 134 -1.05 -4.54 6.60
CA VAL A 134 -2.25 -5.16 6.01
C VAL A 134 -1.87 -6.32 5.09
N SER A 135 -0.99 -6.08 4.11
CA SER A 135 -0.64 -7.10 3.11
C SER A 135 0.03 -8.34 3.70
N ASN A 136 0.92 -8.18 4.70
CA ASN A 136 1.58 -9.32 5.34
C ASN A 136 0.67 -10.10 6.31
N ARG A 137 -0.32 -9.47 6.95
CA ARG A 137 -1.28 -10.17 7.82
C ARG A 137 -2.29 -10.97 7.00
N LEU A 138 -2.74 -10.43 5.87
CA LEU A 138 -3.72 -11.10 5.01
C LEU A 138 -3.07 -12.24 4.18
N THR A 139 -1.89 -12.01 3.61
CA THR A 139 -1.27 -12.98 2.69
C THR A 139 -0.77 -14.22 3.41
N GLY A 140 -1.32 -15.38 3.08
CA GLY A 140 -0.98 -16.65 3.75
C GLY A 140 -1.56 -16.79 5.16
N GLY A 141 -2.45 -15.87 5.55
CA GLY A 141 -3.18 -15.86 6.80
C GLY A 141 -2.44 -15.21 7.98
N PRO A 142 -3.20 -14.80 9.02
CA PRO A 142 -2.73 -13.90 10.09
C PRO A 142 -1.58 -14.47 10.94
N HIS A 143 -1.42 -15.79 10.97
CA HIS A 143 -0.36 -16.46 11.72
C HIS A 143 0.96 -16.63 10.95
N ASN A 144 1.03 -16.19 9.68
CA ASN A 144 2.21 -16.36 8.83
C ASN A 144 2.63 -15.08 8.10
N SER A 145 3.52 -14.30 8.71
CA SER A 145 4.05 -13.07 8.10
C SER A 145 5.27 -13.27 7.20
N GLY A 146 5.57 -14.51 6.79
CA GLY A 146 6.73 -14.85 5.96
C GLY A 146 6.45 -14.86 4.45
N CYS A 147 5.28 -14.40 4.03
CA CYS A 147 4.76 -14.65 2.69
C CYS A 147 5.09 -13.59 1.64
N LEU A 148 5.53 -12.39 2.05
CA LEU A 148 5.87 -11.28 1.14
C LEU A 148 7.32 -10.79 1.36
N ALA A 149 8.25 -11.71 1.57
CA ALA A 149 9.58 -11.35 2.08
C ALA A 149 10.62 -11.01 0.98
N TRP A 150 10.49 -11.53 -0.24
CA TRP A 150 11.48 -11.32 -1.30
C TRP A 150 10.94 -11.60 -2.71
N GLY A 151 11.74 -11.31 -3.73
CA GLY A 151 11.40 -11.59 -5.14
C GLY A 151 10.17 -10.81 -5.60
N GLU A 152 9.33 -11.42 -6.43
CA GLU A 152 8.04 -10.84 -6.83
C GLU A 152 7.11 -10.63 -5.64
N SER A 153 7.03 -11.57 -4.69
CA SER A 153 6.15 -11.45 -3.53
C SER A 153 6.50 -10.23 -2.66
N GLY A 154 7.78 -10.02 -2.35
CA GLY A 154 8.24 -8.81 -1.65
C GLY A 154 8.08 -7.55 -2.50
N GLY A 155 8.27 -7.65 -3.81
CA GLY A 155 7.96 -6.56 -4.74
C GLY A 155 6.49 -6.14 -4.68
N MET A 156 5.56 -7.08 -4.72
CA MET A 156 4.14 -6.76 -4.56
C MET A 156 3.85 -6.18 -3.17
N GLY A 157 4.56 -6.63 -2.12
CA GLY A 157 4.58 -6.01 -0.79
C GLY A 157 4.76 -4.48 -0.84
N GLU A 158 5.79 -4.03 -1.56
CA GLU A 158 6.06 -2.61 -1.82
C GLU A 158 4.97 -1.95 -2.69
N GLY A 159 4.51 -2.66 -3.71
CA GLY A 159 3.52 -2.14 -4.66
C GLY A 159 2.11 -1.94 -4.06
N TRP A 160 1.67 -2.80 -3.14
CA TRP A 160 0.39 -2.60 -2.42
C TRP A 160 0.45 -1.33 -1.56
N GLY A 161 1.55 -1.11 -0.84
CA GLY A 161 1.76 0.12 -0.07
C GLY A 161 1.71 1.36 -0.96
N ASP A 162 2.38 1.33 -2.10
CA ASP A 162 2.42 2.43 -3.05
C ASP A 162 1.07 2.71 -3.72
N VAL A 163 0.34 1.67 -4.14
CA VAL A 163 -0.97 1.89 -4.78
C VAL A 163 -1.96 2.47 -3.78
N TRP A 164 -1.99 2.02 -2.52
CA TRP A 164 -2.82 2.62 -1.47
C TRP A 164 -2.44 4.07 -1.19
N ALA A 165 -1.14 4.36 -1.06
CA ALA A 165 -0.64 5.73 -0.90
C ALA A 165 -0.99 6.65 -2.10
N THR A 166 -1.14 6.06 -3.29
CA THR A 166 -1.48 6.74 -4.54
C THR A 166 -2.98 6.92 -4.73
N ILE A 167 -3.83 5.98 -4.32
CA ILE A 167 -5.28 6.13 -4.53
C ILE A 167 -5.96 6.92 -3.41
N PHE A 168 -5.50 6.80 -2.15
CA PHE A 168 -6.14 7.48 -1.00
C PHE A 168 -5.91 9.00 -0.96
N ARG A 169 -5.05 9.52 -1.85
CA ARG A 169 -4.91 10.97 -2.11
C ARG A 169 -6.03 11.54 -2.99
N HIS A 170 -6.82 10.70 -3.68
CA HIS A 170 -8.03 11.13 -4.37
C HIS A 170 -9.12 11.39 -3.34
N ARG A 171 -9.26 12.67 -2.94
CA ARG A 171 -10.22 13.12 -1.91
C ARG A 171 -11.49 13.74 -2.50
N THR A 172 -11.46 14.09 -3.77
CA THR A 172 -12.54 14.80 -4.46
C THR A 172 -12.70 14.25 -5.88
N ALA A 173 -13.91 14.32 -6.42
CA ALA A 173 -14.23 13.73 -7.73
C ALA A 173 -13.47 14.40 -8.88
N ASP A 174 -13.20 15.72 -8.78
CA ASP A 174 -12.40 16.49 -9.74
C ASP A 174 -10.92 16.06 -9.80
N ARG A 175 -10.48 15.23 -8.85
CA ARG A 175 -9.10 14.69 -8.79
C ARG A 175 -9.04 13.19 -9.05
N ALA A 176 -10.19 12.56 -9.29
CA ALA A 176 -10.31 11.13 -9.51
C ALA A 176 -10.57 10.84 -11.01
N HIS A 177 -9.68 11.30 -11.88
CA HIS A 177 -9.70 11.01 -13.31
C HIS A 177 -8.28 10.76 -13.84
N ARG A 178 -8.16 10.06 -14.97
CA ARG A 178 -6.88 9.58 -15.53
C ARG A 178 -5.86 10.67 -15.83
N ASP A 179 -6.33 11.84 -16.23
CA ASP A 179 -5.45 12.98 -16.59
C ASP A 179 -4.94 13.76 -15.37
N TYR A 180 -5.43 13.45 -14.17
CA TYR A 180 -4.92 14.05 -12.94
C TYR A 180 -3.65 13.30 -12.55
N GLY A 181 -2.53 14.00 -12.33
CA GLY A 181 -1.24 13.34 -12.05
C GLY A 181 -0.06 14.04 -12.74
N PRO A 182 1.12 13.41 -12.79
CA PRO A 182 1.44 12.08 -12.26
C PRO A 182 1.70 12.11 -10.74
N TRP A 183 1.61 10.95 -10.08
CA TRP A 183 1.78 10.83 -8.62
C TRP A 183 3.16 10.32 -8.24
N HIS A 184 3.88 11.15 -7.49
CA HIS A 184 5.15 10.75 -6.89
C HIS A 184 4.94 10.20 -5.46
N MET A 185 5.78 9.23 -5.10
CA MET A 185 5.98 8.77 -3.72
C MET A 185 7.13 9.52 -3.06
N GLY A 186 6.94 9.93 -1.81
CA GLY A 186 7.98 10.57 -1.00
C GLY A 186 8.45 11.93 -1.51
N LYS A 187 7.69 12.60 -2.39
CA LYS A 187 8.16 13.82 -3.07
C LYS A 187 8.42 14.95 -2.07
N TYR A 188 7.55 15.11 -1.08
CA TYR A 188 7.77 16.11 -0.04
C TYR A 188 9.01 15.74 0.77
N ALA A 189 9.08 14.57 1.35
CA ALA A 189 10.19 14.16 2.20
C ALA A 189 11.54 14.18 1.44
N ASN A 190 11.54 13.85 0.15
CA ASN A 190 12.71 13.83 -0.73
C ASN A 190 13.05 15.20 -1.36
N GLY A 191 12.72 16.31 -0.71
CA GLY A 191 13.18 17.64 -1.13
C GLY A 191 12.31 18.37 -2.17
N GLY A 192 11.29 17.71 -2.74
CA GLY A 192 10.21 18.38 -3.48
C GLY A 192 10.37 18.43 -4.99
N SER A 193 11.53 18.05 -5.53
CA SER A 193 11.77 18.00 -6.99
C SER A 193 11.19 16.72 -7.60
N THR A 194 11.63 15.56 -7.13
CA THR A 194 11.21 14.23 -7.61
C THR A 194 10.80 13.32 -6.46
N GLY A 195 10.03 12.29 -6.79
CA GLY A 195 9.77 11.17 -5.87
C GLY A 195 10.96 10.23 -5.74
N ILE A 196 10.74 9.13 -5.00
CA ILE A 196 11.74 8.09 -4.72
C ILE A 196 11.69 6.87 -5.66
N ARG A 197 10.63 6.76 -6.47
CA ARG A 197 10.47 5.73 -7.50
C ARG A 197 11.06 6.21 -8.83
N LYS A 198 11.46 5.29 -9.72
CA LYS A 198 12.12 5.61 -10.99
C LYS A 198 11.19 6.39 -11.91
N TYR A 199 9.93 5.96 -12.00
CA TYR A 199 8.85 6.64 -12.69
C TYR A 199 7.76 7.04 -11.70
N PRO A 200 7.13 8.20 -11.89
CA PRO A 200 5.92 8.50 -11.14
C PRO A 200 4.77 7.61 -11.62
N TYR A 201 3.77 7.42 -10.78
CA TYR A 201 2.58 6.67 -11.16
C TYR A 201 1.71 7.51 -12.11
N SER A 202 1.34 6.91 -13.23
CA SER A 202 0.53 7.55 -14.28
C SER A 202 -0.10 6.49 -15.17
N PRO A 203 -1.35 6.67 -15.64
CA PRO A 203 -1.92 5.83 -16.71
C PRO A 203 -1.33 6.14 -18.09
N ASP A 204 -0.61 7.26 -18.24
CA ASP A 204 0.16 7.62 -19.43
C ASP A 204 1.46 6.81 -19.51
N VAL A 205 1.61 6.03 -20.58
CA VAL A 205 2.75 5.13 -20.79
C VAL A 205 4.02 5.86 -21.19
N ASP A 206 3.92 7.10 -21.69
CA ASP A 206 5.10 7.93 -21.97
C ASP A 206 5.70 8.48 -20.66
N VAL A 207 4.87 8.63 -19.62
CA VAL A 207 5.30 9.03 -18.28
C VAL A 207 5.78 7.84 -17.45
N ASN A 208 5.05 6.71 -17.50
CA ASN A 208 5.44 5.47 -16.85
C ASN A 208 5.31 4.29 -17.82
N PRO A 209 6.42 3.86 -18.46
CA PRO A 209 6.41 2.83 -19.49
C PRO A 209 6.37 1.41 -18.93
N SER A 210 6.31 1.23 -17.60
CA SER A 210 6.50 -0.07 -16.97
C SER A 210 5.41 -1.08 -17.36
N THR A 211 5.85 -2.22 -17.92
CA THR A 211 5.07 -3.45 -18.14
C THR A 211 5.62 -4.58 -17.28
N TYR A 212 4.98 -5.75 -17.26
CA TYR A 212 5.44 -6.90 -16.49
C TYR A 212 6.89 -7.31 -16.79
N SER A 213 7.30 -7.27 -18.05
CA SER A 213 8.66 -7.60 -18.48
C SER A 213 9.73 -6.59 -18.06
N PHE A 214 9.35 -5.38 -17.58
CA PHE A 214 10.31 -4.44 -16.96
C PHE A 214 11.05 -5.05 -15.79
N LEU A 215 10.47 -6.06 -15.13
CA LEU A 215 11.13 -6.79 -14.05
C LEU A 215 12.44 -7.47 -14.50
N ASN A 216 12.63 -7.69 -15.81
CA ASN A 216 13.85 -8.25 -16.37
C ASN A 216 14.97 -7.21 -16.57
N HIS A 217 14.66 -5.91 -16.48
CA HIS A 217 15.64 -4.87 -16.72
C HIS A 217 16.69 -4.79 -15.61
N GLN A 218 17.89 -4.34 -15.97
CA GLN A 218 18.92 -4.01 -14.99
C GLN A 218 18.38 -2.99 -13.98
N GLY A 219 18.58 -3.25 -12.69
CA GLY A 219 18.11 -2.40 -11.60
C GLY A 219 16.72 -2.77 -11.08
N TYR A 220 16.10 -3.85 -11.55
CA TYR A 220 14.81 -4.36 -11.05
C TYR A 220 14.93 -5.63 -10.19
N TRP A 221 16.13 -5.95 -9.68
CA TRP A 221 16.32 -7.07 -8.77
C TRP A 221 15.67 -6.86 -7.38
N GLY A 222 15.67 -5.60 -6.90
CA GLY A 222 15.20 -5.24 -5.56
C GLY A 222 13.68 -5.04 -5.47
N VAL A 223 13.11 -5.33 -4.31
CA VAL A 223 11.65 -5.30 -4.07
C VAL A 223 11.01 -3.96 -4.41
N HIS A 224 11.63 -2.83 -4.05
CA HIS A 224 11.10 -1.50 -4.36
C HIS A 224 10.89 -1.26 -5.86
N ALA A 225 11.85 -1.68 -6.69
CA ALA A 225 11.77 -1.53 -8.14
C ALA A 225 10.71 -2.47 -8.73
N LYS A 226 10.59 -3.68 -8.19
CA LYS A 226 9.52 -4.62 -8.58
C LYS A 226 8.14 -4.09 -8.18
N GLY A 227 8.01 -3.50 -7.00
CA GLY A 227 6.77 -2.92 -6.50
C GLY A 227 6.28 -1.71 -7.27
N GLU A 228 7.20 -0.92 -7.81
CA GLU A 228 6.86 0.17 -8.73
C GLU A 228 6.11 -0.34 -9.96
N VAL A 229 6.54 -1.46 -10.55
CA VAL A 229 5.84 -2.09 -11.67
C VAL A 229 4.47 -2.61 -11.24
N TRP A 230 4.37 -3.27 -10.09
CA TRP A 230 3.10 -3.78 -9.57
C TRP A 230 2.06 -2.67 -9.33
N ALA A 231 2.46 -1.59 -8.66
CA ALA A 231 1.58 -0.46 -8.39
C ALA A 231 1.13 0.23 -9.68
N ALA A 232 2.00 0.35 -10.69
CA ALA A 232 1.63 0.89 -11.99
C ALA A 232 0.60 0.01 -12.71
N ILE A 233 0.75 -1.32 -12.66
CA ILE A 233 -0.23 -2.29 -13.17
C ILE A 233 -1.59 -2.12 -12.48
N LEU A 234 -1.60 -2.12 -11.14
CA LEU A 234 -2.84 -1.99 -10.36
C LEU A 234 -3.55 -0.65 -10.58
N LEU A 235 -2.81 0.42 -10.86
CA LEU A 235 -3.40 1.73 -11.14
C LEU A 235 -4.26 1.72 -12.41
N GLU A 236 -3.92 0.92 -13.42
CA GLU A 236 -4.79 0.77 -14.61
C GLU A 236 -6.10 0.09 -14.27
N VAL A 237 -6.06 -0.92 -13.39
CA VAL A 237 -7.27 -1.60 -12.90
C VAL A 237 -8.14 -0.62 -12.11
N TYR A 238 -7.55 0.18 -11.22
CA TYR A 238 -8.24 1.22 -10.45
C TYR A 238 -8.98 2.19 -11.37
N TRP A 239 -8.30 2.71 -12.40
CA TRP A 239 -8.93 3.63 -13.33
C TRP A 239 -10.00 2.98 -14.20
N ASN A 240 -9.80 1.74 -14.67
CA ASN A 240 -10.82 1.04 -15.45
C ASN A 240 -12.12 0.87 -14.64
N LEU A 241 -12.01 0.54 -13.36
CA LEU A 241 -13.18 0.40 -12.48
C LEU A 241 -13.85 1.75 -12.21
N ILE A 242 -13.09 2.85 -12.08
CA ILE A 242 -13.66 4.20 -11.96
C ILE A 242 -14.38 4.62 -13.24
N ASP A 243 -13.81 4.35 -14.41
CA ASP A 243 -14.44 4.69 -15.68
C ASP A 243 -15.79 3.96 -15.84
N GLU A 244 -15.88 2.72 -15.33
CA GLU A 244 -17.09 1.90 -15.42
C GLU A 244 -18.15 2.24 -14.35
N LEU A 245 -17.74 2.49 -13.10
CA LEU A 245 -18.64 2.57 -11.93
C LEU A 245 -18.71 3.98 -11.31
N GLY A 246 -17.85 4.89 -11.76
CA GLY A 246 -17.64 6.19 -11.14
C GLY A 246 -16.89 6.11 -9.81
N TRP A 247 -16.70 7.26 -9.19
CA TRP A 247 -15.96 7.44 -7.95
C TRP A 247 -16.87 7.93 -6.81
N THR A 248 -16.53 7.60 -5.56
CA THR A 248 -17.18 8.15 -4.34
C THR A 248 -16.16 8.67 -3.33
N SER A 249 -16.52 9.74 -2.62
CA SER A 249 -15.74 10.27 -1.49
C SER A 249 -15.90 9.45 -0.22
N ASP A 250 -16.95 8.63 -0.14
CA ASP A 250 -17.17 7.73 0.99
C ASP A 250 -16.32 6.46 0.87
N TRP A 251 -15.03 6.63 1.18
CA TRP A 251 -14.04 5.55 1.18
C TRP A 251 -14.36 4.44 2.20
N LYS A 252 -15.17 4.68 3.23
CA LYS A 252 -15.51 3.67 4.24
C LYS A 252 -16.79 2.88 3.90
N SER A 253 -17.50 3.25 2.83
CA SER A 253 -18.71 2.54 2.41
C SER A 253 -18.48 1.08 2.01
N ALA A 254 -17.24 0.74 1.57
CA ALA A 254 -16.91 -0.54 0.96
C ALA A 254 -17.92 -0.96 -0.13
N SER A 255 -18.51 0.02 -0.83
CA SER A 255 -19.53 -0.22 -1.84
C SER A 255 -18.93 -0.97 -3.04
N VAL A 256 -19.67 -1.95 -3.55
CA VAL A 256 -19.33 -2.63 -4.81
C VAL A 256 -19.81 -1.87 -6.05
N ASP A 257 -20.58 -0.79 -5.87
CA ASP A 257 -21.17 0.01 -6.96
C ASP A 257 -20.31 1.21 -7.36
N LYS A 258 -19.13 1.38 -6.76
CA LYS A 258 -18.19 2.48 -7.03
C LYS A 258 -16.80 1.92 -7.28
N GLY A 259 -16.14 2.42 -8.32
CA GLY A 259 -14.90 1.84 -8.82
C GLY A 259 -13.76 1.89 -7.81
N ASN A 260 -13.63 2.99 -7.07
CA ASN A 260 -12.57 3.15 -6.08
C ASN A 260 -12.74 2.26 -4.85
N THR A 261 -13.98 2.07 -4.38
CA THR A 261 -14.27 1.21 -3.22
C THR A 261 -14.27 -0.26 -3.63
N LEU A 262 -14.83 -0.62 -4.79
CA LEU A 262 -14.72 -1.96 -5.34
C LEU A 262 -13.25 -2.35 -5.54
N PHE A 263 -12.43 -1.51 -6.16
CA PHE A 263 -11.00 -1.77 -6.33
C PHE A 263 -10.30 -2.08 -5.00
N ASN A 264 -10.58 -1.29 -3.96
CA ASN A 264 -9.96 -1.51 -2.65
C ASN A 264 -10.43 -2.82 -2.00
N GLN A 265 -11.72 -3.16 -2.11
CA GLN A 265 -12.26 -4.43 -1.64
C GLN A 265 -11.59 -5.61 -2.35
N LEU A 266 -11.46 -5.55 -3.68
CA LEU A 266 -10.83 -6.60 -4.48
C LEU A 266 -9.36 -6.83 -4.12
N ILE A 267 -8.61 -5.78 -3.77
CA ILE A 267 -7.24 -5.95 -3.27
C ILE A 267 -7.23 -6.68 -1.93
N VAL A 268 -8.07 -6.25 -0.97
CA VAL A 268 -8.11 -6.86 0.38
C VAL A 268 -8.54 -8.34 0.31
N ASP A 269 -9.54 -8.64 -0.49
CA ASP A 269 -10.00 -10.02 -0.72
C ASP A 269 -8.94 -10.83 -1.48
N GLY A 270 -8.33 -10.26 -2.52
CA GLY A 270 -7.27 -10.90 -3.29
C GLY A 270 -6.04 -11.24 -2.43
N LEU A 271 -5.64 -10.36 -1.51
CA LEU A 271 -4.58 -10.62 -0.52
C LEU A 271 -4.91 -11.81 0.38
N THR A 272 -6.19 -12.01 0.71
CA THR A 272 -6.65 -13.14 1.53
C THR A 272 -6.70 -14.44 0.73
N MET A 273 -6.98 -14.37 -0.58
CA MET A 273 -7.12 -15.53 -1.46
C MET A 273 -5.80 -16.03 -2.08
N GLN A 274 -4.82 -15.15 -2.25
CA GLN A 274 -3.55 -15.51 -2.89
C GLN A 274 -2.72 -16.47 -2.04
N PRO A 275 -1.90 -17.35 -2.67
CA PRO A 275 -1.02 -18.24 -1.93
C PRO A 275 0.09 -17.47 -1.19
N CYS A 276 0.75 -18.14 -0.24
CA CYS A 276 1.97 -17.62 0.35
C CYS A 276 3.09 -17.55 -0.71
N ARG A 277 3.86 -16.46 -0.73
CA ARG A 277 4.87 -16.14 -1.76
C ARG A 277 4.31 -16.14 -3.18
N PRO A 278 3.26 -15.34 -3.45
CA PRO A 278 2.63 -15.28 -4.76
C PRO A 278 3.56 -14.63 -5.79
N THR A 279 3.40 -15.03 -7.04
CA THR A 279 3.86 -14.31 -8.22
C THR A 279 2.85 -13.22 -8.62
N PHE A 280 3.22 -12.33 -9.54
CA PHE A 280 2.29 -11.35 -10.12
C PHE A 280 1.09 -12.05 -10.79
N LEU A 281 1.31 -13.21 -11.41
CA LEU A 281 0.26 -14.03 -12.02
C LEU A 281 -0.70 -14.61 -10.97
N ASP A 282 -0.18 -15.05 -9.83
CA ASP A 282 -1.00 -15.54 -8.71
C ASP A 282 -1.85 -14.42 -8.12
N ALA A 283 -1.25 -13.26 -7.83
CA ALA A 283 -1.95 -12.11 -7.26
C ALA A 283 -3.02 -11.54 -8.20
N ARG A 284 -2.73 -11.44 -9.51
CA ARG A 284 -3.74 -11.10 -10.54
C ARG A 284 -4.91 -12.06 -10.49
N SER A 285 -4.63 -13.36 -10.45
CA SER A 285 -5.66 -14.40 -10.46
C SER A 285 -6.50 -14.36 -9.19
N ALA A 286 -5.90 -14.06 -8.04
CA ALA A 286 -6.61 -13.86 -6.77
C ALA A 286 -7.53 -12.63 -6.80
N ILE A 287 -7.11 -11.52 -7.41
CA ILE A 287 -7.95 -10.32 -7.58
C ILE A 287 -9.16 -10.63 -8.50
N LEU A 288 -8.95 -11.37 -9.59
CA LEU A 288 -10.05 -11.81 -10.47
C LEU A 288 -10.97 -12.82 -9.77
N GLN A 289 -10.43 -13.70 -8.94
CA GLN A 289 -11.23 -14.62 -8.12
C GLN A 289 -12.07 -13.86 -7.09
N ALA A 290 -11.49 -12.84 -6.43
CA ALA A 290 -12.23 -11.97 -5.52
C ALA A 290 -13.39 -11.29 -6.24
N GLU A 291 -13.17 -10.79 -7.46
CA GLU A 291 -14.24 -10.18 -8.25
C GLU A 291 -15.32 -11.18 -8.65
N ALA A 292 -14.94 -12.37 -9.11
CA ALA A 292 -15.90 -13.43 -9.43
C ALA A 292 -16.78 -13.81 -8.22
N VAL A 293 -16.20 -13.86 -7.01
CA VAL A 293 -16.95 -14.17 -5.77
C VAL A 293 -17.84 -13.02 -5.35
N LEU A 294 -17.36 -11.78 -5.43
CA LEU A 294 -18.04 -10.62 -4.86
C LEU A 294 -19.16 -10.07 -5.75
N THR A 295 -18.96 -10.07 -7.07
CA THR A 295 -19.86 -9.43 -8.04
C THR A 295 -20.37 -10.40 -9.10
N GLY A 296 -19.97 -11.67 -9.05
CA GLY A 296 -20.33 -12.67 -10.05
C GLY A 296 -19.62 -12.52 -11.39
N GLY A 297 -18.47 -11.82 -11.44
CA GLY A 297 -17.69 -11.67 -12.67
C GLY A 297 -18.07 -10.45 -13.54
N LYS A 298 -18.96 -9.59 -13.05
CA LYS A 298 -19.58 -8.49 -13.83
C LYS A 298 -18.55 -7.49 -14.38
N HIS A 299 -17.45 -7.29 -13.68
CA HIS A 299 -16.42 -6.29 -13.94
C HIS A 299 -15.07 -6.93 -14.36
N ALA A 300 -15.02 -8.25 -14.54
CA ALA A 300 -13.82 -9.00 -14.91
C ALA A 300 -13.12 -8.42 -16.14
N CYS A 301 -13.86 -7.98 -17.16
CA CYS A 301 -13.28 -7.44 -18.38
C CYS A 301 -12.56 -6.09 -18.17
N ALA A 302 -13.06 -5.22 -17.29
CA ALA A 302 -12.35 -3.99 -16.92
C ALA A 302 -11.04 -4.32 -16.20
N ILE A 303 -11.05 -5.31 -15.31
CA ILE A 303 -9.85 -5.74 -14.58
C ILE A 303 -8.82 -6.36 -15.53
N TRP A 304 -9.25 -7.29 -16.39
CA TRP A 304 -8.38 -7.90 -17.39
C TRP A 304 -7.73 -6.89 -18.32
N ARG A 305 -8.48 -5.90 -18.81
CA ARG A 305 -7.93 -4.84 -19.66
C ARG A 305 -6.86 -4.01 -18.93
N GLY A 306 -7.01 -3.79 -17.62
CA GLY A 306 -6.04 -3.06 -16.81
C GLY A 306 -4.72 -3.82 -16.70
N PHE A 307 -4.80 -5.10 -16.34
CA PHE A 307 -3.64 -5.98 -16.30
C PHE A 307 -2.97 -6.15 -17.67
N ALA A 308 -3.77 -6.42 -18.71
CA ALA A 308 -3.28 -6.62 -20.07
C ALA A 308 -2.59 -5.37 -20.64
N LYS A 309 -3.08 -4.17 -20.36
CA LYS A 309 -2.45 -2.91 -20.80
C LYS A 309 -0.98 -2.80 -20.38
N ARG A 310 -0.61 -3.39 -19.24
CA ARG A 310 0.76 -3.39 -18.71
C ARG A 310 1.41 -4.78 -18.74
N GLY A 311 1.06 -5.60 -19.72
CA GLY A 311 1.76 -6.85 -20.02
C GLY A 311 1.43 -8.02 -19.08
N LEU A 312 0.39 -7.91 -18.26
CA LEU A 312 -0.05 -8.99 -17.35
C LEU A 312 -1.37 -9.65 -17.79
N GLY A 313 -1.62 -9.71 -19.10
CA GLY A 313 -2.76 -10.36 -19.74
C GLY A 313 -2.73 -11.89 -19.67
N VAL A 314 -3.71 -12.56 -20.28
CA VAL A 314 -3.91 -14.03 -20.16
C VAL A 314 -2.71 -14.84 -20.65
N ASP A 315 -1.96 -14.28 -21.59
CA ASP A 315 -0.78 -14.85 -22.25
C ASP A 315 0.55 -14.43 -21.59
N ALA A 316 0.51 -13.69 -20.47
CA ALA A 316 1.71 -13.31 -19.73
C ALA A 316 2.35 -14.54 -19.06
N GLN A 317 3.68 -14.61 -19.08
CA GLN A 317 4.41 -15.79 -18.58
C GLN A 317 5.50 -15.40 -17.61
N ARG A 318 5.70 -16.27 -16.62
CA ARG A 318 6.89 -16.29 -15.77
C ARG A 318 7.64 -17.58 -16.06
N ILE A 319 8.87 -17.46 -16.53
CA ILE A 319 9.78 -18.58 -16.76
C ILE A 319 10.77 -18.58 -15.61
N PRO A 320 10.67 -19.53 -14.66
CA PRO A 320 11.55 -19.56 -13.49
C PRO A 320 13.03 -19.64 -13.89
N GLY A 321 13.88 -18.99 -13.10
CA GLY A 321 15.33 -19.15 -13.23
C GLY A 321 15.73 -20.62 -13.14
N LYS A 322 16.80 -21.02 -13.86
CA LYS A 322 17.24 -22.43 -13.87
C LYS A 322 17.84 -22.85 -12.53
N ASN A 323 18.35 -21.88 -11.77
CA ASN A 323 19.09 -22.05 -10.53
C ASN A 323 18.65 -20.97 -9.51
N PRO A 324 18.91 -21.14 -8.19
CA PRO A 324 18.51 -20.16 -7.16
C PRO A 324 19.10 -18.74 -7.29
N TRP A 325 20.09 -18.57 -8.17
CA TRP A 325 20.79 -17.30 -8.42
C TRP A 325 20.32 -16.59 -9.69
N ASP A 326 19.54 -17.29 -10.53
CA ASP A 326 18.96 -16.72 -11.74
C ASP A 326 17.65 -16.02 -11.37
N ASP A 327 17.46 -14.77 -11.80
CA ASP A 327 16.14 -14.15 -11.72
C ASP A 327 15.24 -14.79 -12.79
N ASP A 328 13.93 -14.83 -12.53
CA ASP A 328 13.00 -15.39 -13.51
C ASP A 328 12.91 -14.47 -14.73
N ASN A 329 12.55 -15.03 -15.88
CA ASN A 329 12.27 -14.26 -17.08
C ASN A 329 10.76 -14.03 -17.23
N ARG A 330 10.35 -12.77 -17.37
CA ARG A 330 8.95 -12.37 -17.52
C ARG A 330 8.65 -12.03 -18.97
N ILE A 331 7.57 -12.56 -19.50
CA ILE A 331 7.10 -12.26 -20.86
C ILE A 331 5.79 -11.52 -20.74
N ASP A 332 5.73 -10.34 -21.35
CA ASP A 332 4.50 -9.56 -21.43
C ASP A 332 3.43 -10.32 -22.21
N GLY A 333 2.22 -10.34 -21.65
CA GLY A 333 1.00 -10.74 -22.34
C GLY A 333 0.03 -9.58 -22.40
N PHE A 334 -0.47 -9.26 -23.60
CA PHE A 334 -1.41 -8.16 -23.81
C PHE A 334 -2.82 -8.66 -24.17
N SER A 335 -3.03 -9.97 -24.19
CA SER A 335 -4.32 -10.56 -24.51
C SER A 335 -5.28 -10.50 -23.32
N VAL A 336 -6.56 -10.33 -23.61
CA VAL A 336 -7.67 -10.50 -22.66
C VAL A 336 -8.44 -11.78 -22.99
N PRO A 337 -9.28 -12.31 -22.07
CA PRO A 337 -10.19 -13.41 -22.38
C PRO A 337 -11.04 -13.11 -23.61
N GLU A 338 -11.48 -14.16 -24.32
CA GLU A 338 -12.18 -14.02 -25.60
C GLU A 338 -13.46 -13.19 -25.46
N GLU A 339 -14.21 -13.41 -24.39
CA GLU A 339 -15.41 -12.69 -24.00
C GLU A 339 -15.18 -11.20 -23.69
N CYS A 340 -13.93 -10.79 -23.43
CA CYS A 340 -13.56 -9.42 -23.11
C CYS A 340 -12.96 -8.65 -24.29
N ARG A 341 -12.82 -9.30 -25.46
CA ARG A 341 -12.35 -8.65 -26.69
C ARG A 341 -13.36 -7.57 -27.15
N PRO A 342 -12.90 -6.51 -27.83
CA PRO A 342 -13.76 -5.42 -28.29
C PRO A 342 -14.87 -5.85 -29.26
#